data_AF-A0A7K7J763-F1
#
_entry.id   AF-A0A7K7J763-F1
#
_cell.length_a   1.000
_cell.length_b   1.000
_cell.length_c   1.000
_cell.angle_alpha   90.00
_cell.angle_beta   90.00
_cell.angle_gamma   90.00
#
_symmetry.space_group_name_H-M   'P 1'
#
loop_
_entity.id
_entity.type
_entity.pdbx_description
1 polymer ?
#
loop_
_entity_poly.entity_id
_entity_poly.type
_entity_poly.pdbx_seq_one_letter_code
_entity_poly.pdbx_strand_id
1 'polypeptide(L)'
;TSRTIQFSWKPQGGRADSPYTVRLLGEQREEKEERILNETSTAFENLLSARRYQISVNVLTCSKNVSTSLTVQTAAEVYNGTTRITNEVFKDEYQNKSSTEFKEFEKKFIMEITKHLPPKIQELKNGTKIRIVINSIKNGSVIVIFKIVLDVGQNITKSEISDAFTEALNRSTVFHVDLKNTSVEDWNSCKAGSNDCGPNATCTAEGATYSCQCNKGFTDTSPQFPGRVCRQNQPPQHTTTVSPKTNTTGFTGTASNSVFTTTFTSAPCRTVSIEVLNVTGEEIELSWSSSSKGSLYNISVRDGKEIHTRTTNETEDVIKDLLPGHVYTISVALSSCAENNPASVTVRTESRSCFERTEFCLAQSTGCSDLKGIVCSNNEAFACRVRLKNQIFNNTLYNSDSESYITLSESLRAEVVEAMHAELGNTHSDILVLGLRPGSVIADFLFLLPKEEARDVGDIKTHLSNVLRSKFGSQSEVQSK
;
A
#
# COMPACT_ATOMS: atom_id res chain seq x y z
N THR A 1 20.50 -12.68 -6.43
CA THR A 1 21.55 -11.63 -6.63
C THR A 1 20.87 -10.35 -7.09
N SER A 2 21.60 -9.33 -7.57
CA SER A 2 21.00 -8.11 -8.14
C SER A 2 20.26 -8.31 -9.46
N ARG A 3 20.65 -9.33 -10.23
CA ARG A 3 20.17 -9.55 -11.61
C ARG A 3 19.60 -10.93 -11.87
N THR A 4 19.79 -11.84 -10.93
CA THR A 4 19.40 -13.23 -11.08
C THR A 4 18.63 -13.68 -9.85
N ILE A 5 17.49 -14.30 -10.09
CA ILE A 5 16.73 -15.05 -9.10
C ILE A 5 16.88 -16.52 -9.47
N GLN A 6 17.56 -17.28 -8.62
CA GLN A 6 17.69 -18.73 -8.76
C GLN A 6 17.00 -19.40 -7.59
N PHE A 7 16.21 -20.44 -7.88
CA PHE A 7 15.43 -21.13 -6.87
C PHE A 7 15.14 -22.58 -7.28
N SER A 8 14.71 -23.36 -6.29
CA SER A 8 14.25 -24.73 -6.46
C SER A 8 13.02 -25.00 -5.59
N TRP A 9 12.25 -26.02 -5.94
CA TRP A 9 11.06 -26.44 -5.21
C TRP A 9 11.07 -27.95 -4.99
N LYS A 10 10.24 -28.42 -4.05
CA LYS A 10 10.07 -29.85 -3.76
C LYS A 10 8.59 -30.23 -3.89
N PRO A 11 8.24 -31.25 -4.69
CA PRO A 11 6.87 -31.73 -4.76
C PRO A 11 6.47 -32.41 -3.44
N GLN A 12 5.26 -32.13 -2.96
CA GLN A 12 4.68 -32.84 -1.82
C GLN A 12 3.96 -34.11 -2.32
N GLY A 13 4.75 -35.18 -2.54
CA GLY A 13 4.25 -36.51 -2.92
C GLY A 13 4.03 -36.73 -4.42
N GLY A 14 4.11 -38.00 -4.85
CA GLY A 14 3.90 -38.45 -6.23
C GLY A 14 5.14 -38.37 -7.15
N ARG A 15 5.14 -39.12 -8.27
CA ARG A 15 6.00 -38.81 -9.43
C ARG A 15 5.35 -37.66 -10.19
N ALA A 16 6.17 -36.70 -10.62
CA ALA A 16 5.70 -35.61 -11.47
C ALA A 16 5.38 -36.17 -12.86
N ASP A 17 4.11 -36.51 -13.10
CA ASP A 17 3.65 -36.98 -14.42
C ASP A 17 3.29 -35.80 -15.35
N SER A 18 3.42 -34.55 -14.88
CA SER A 18 3.10 -33.33 -15.64
C SER A 18 4.17 -32.26 -15.45
N PRO A 19 4.45 -31.44 -16.49
CA PRO A 19 5.41 -30.35 -16.40
C PRO A 19 4.93 -29.25 -15.46
N TYR A 20 5.88 -28.53 -14.86
CA TYR A 20 5.64 -27.33 -14.07
C TYR A 20 5.54 -26.11 -14.98
N THR A 21 4.51 -25.28 -14.77
CA THR A 21 4.43 -23.93 -15.33
C THR A 21 4.96 -22.95 -14.29
N VAL A 22 6.10 -22.32 -14.60
CA VAL A 22 6.78 -21.39 -13.72
C VAL A 22 6.67 -19.99 -14.29
N ARG A 23 6.16 -19.04 -13.51
CA ARG A 23 6.00 -17.65 -13.93
C ARG A 23 6.78 -16.70 -13.04
N LEU A 24 7.37 -15.69 -13.67
CA LEU A 24 7.89 -14.51 -13.01
C LEU A 24 6.95 -13.34 -13.25
N LEU A 25 6.39 -12.81 -12.18
CA LEU A 25 5.51 -11.66 -12.18
C LEU A 25 6.29 -10.44 -11.67
N GLY A 26 6.09 -9.30 -12.33
CA GLY A 26 6.58 -8.00 -11.87
C GLY A 26 5.80 -7.47 -10.67
N GLU A 27 6.19 -6.28 -10.21
CA GLU A 27 5.60 -5.63 -9.04
C GLU A 27 4.12 -5.23 -9.24
N GLN A 28 3.67 -5.02 -10.48
CA GLN A 28 2.25 -4.79 -10.81
C GLN A 28 1.55 -6.06 -11.32
N ARG A 29 2.11 -7.24 -10.99
CA ARG A 29 1.65 -8.56 -11.44
C ARG A 29 1.61 -8.70 -12.97
N GLU A 30 2.36 -7.88 -13.69
CA GLU A 30 2.57 -8.09 -15.11
C GLU A 30 3.43 -9.33 -15.32
N GLU A 31 2.99 -10.25 -16.18
CA GLU A 31 3.76 -11.44 -16.51
C GLU A 31 5.02 -11.01 -17.28
N LYS A 32 6.19 -11.24 -16.67
CA LYS A 32 7.48 -10.93 -17.27
C LYS A 32 7.98 -12.10 -18.09
N GLU A 33 7.81 -13.31 -17.57
CA GLU A 33 8.32 -14.52 -18.19
C GLU A 33 7.54 -15.74 -17.71
N GLU A 34 7.24 -16.67 -18.63
CA GLU A 34 6.67 -17.99 -18.34
C GLU A 34 7.59 -19.08 -18.90
N ARG A 35 7.79 -20.15 -18.13
CA ARG A 35 8.56 -21.33 -18.53
C ARG A 35 7.80 -22.60 -18.21
N ILE A 36 7.87 -23.57 -19.10
CA ILE A 36 7.36 -24.93 -18.88
C ILE A 36 8.56 -25.85 -18.66
N LEU A 37 8.64 -26.47 -17.49
CA LEU A 37 9.83 -27.19 -17.03
C LEU A 37 9.46 -28.58 -16.49
N ASN A 38 10.29 -29.59 -16.78
CA ASN A 38 10.19 -30.91 -16.16
C ASN A 38 11.07 -31.03 -14.88
N GLU A 39 11.97 -30.07 -14.70
CA GLU A 39 12.90 -30.01 -13.58
C GLU A 39 12.29 -29.29 -12.37
N THR A 40 12.95 -29.36 -11.21
CA THR A 40 12.49 -28.73 -9.95
C THR A 40 13.32 -27.51 -9.54
N SER A 41 14.05 -26.93 -10.49
CA SER A 41 14.85 -25.72 -10.28
C SER A 41 14.94 -24.89 -11.54
N THR A 42 15.08 -23.57 -11.39
CA THR A 42 15.35 -22.68 -12.52
C THR A 42 15.97 -21.36 -12.06
N ALA A 43 16.36 -20.53 -13.02
CA ALA A 43 16.86 -19.18 -12.77
C ALA A 43 16.29 -18.18 -13.78
N PHE A 44 15.84 -17.03 -13.29
CA PHE A 44 15.50 -15.86 -14.08
C PHE A 44 16.66 -14.87 -14.04
N GLU A 45 17.08 -14.37 -15.21
CA GLU A 45 18.24 -13.50 -15.39
C GLU A 45 17.82 -12.12 -15.92
N ASN A 46 18.78 -11.19 -16.02
CA ASN A 46 18.57 -9.83 -16.55
C ASN A 46 17.48 -9.02 -15.81
N LEU A 47 17.28 -9.32 -14.53
CA LEU A 47 16.32 -8.63 -13.69
C LEU A 47 16.79 -7.23 -13.31
N LEU A 48 15.89 -6.42 -12.75
CA LEU A 48 16.25 -5.13 -12.16
C LEU A 48 16.58 -5.33 -10.68
N SER A 49 17.61 -4.66 -10.19
CA SER A 49 18.02 -4.65 -8.77
C SER A 49 17.06 -3.83 -7.89
N ALA A 50 16.96 -4.13 -6.59
CA ALA A 50 16.00 -3.52 -5.66
C ALA A 50 14.54 -3.55 -6.14
N ARG A 51 14.17 -4.60 -6.86
CA ARG A 51 12.79 -4.82 -7.33
C ARG A 51 12.24 -6.10 -6.72
N ARG A 52 10.96 -6.05 -6.37
CA ARG A 52 10.20 -7.22 -5.94
C ARG A 52 9.68 -7.96 -7.16
N TYR A 53 9.78 -9.27 -7.11
CA TYR A 53 9.24 -10.18 -8.10
C TYR A 53 8.46 -11.27 -7.37
N GLN A 54 7.32 -11.66 -7.93
CA GLN A 54 6.58 -12.82 -7.46
C GLN A 54 6.84 -13.98 -8.41
N ILE A 55 7.37 -15.06 -7.86
CA ILE A 55 7.58 -16.32 -8.57
C ILE A 55 6.37 -17.19 -8.28
N SER A 56 5.76 -17.78 -9.30
CA SER A 56 4.74 -18.83 -9.11
C SER A 56 5.16 -20.11 -9.80
N VAL A 57 4.87 -21.24 -9.16
CA VAL A 57 5.09 -22.58 -9.70
C VAL A 57 3.75 -23.30 -9.64
N ASN A 58 3.24 -23.66 -10.81
CA ASN A 58 1.97 -24.35 -11.00
C ASN A 58 2.23 -25.74 -11.57
N VAL A 59 1.47 -26.73 -11.12
CA VAL A 59 1.52 -28.09 -11.67
C VAL A 59 0.15 -28.73 -11.61
N LEU A 60 -0.22 -29.45 -12.66
CA LEU A 60 -1.43 -30.24 -12.68
C LEU A 60 -1.13 -31.62 -12.10
N THR A 61 -1.71 -31.96 -10.94
CA THR A 61 -1.57 -33.29 -10.32
C THR A 61 -2.94 -33.83 -9.96
N CYS A 62 -3.23 -35.09 -10.30
CA CYS A 62 -4.54 -35.73 -10.05
C CYS A 62 -5.74 -34.86 -10.52
N SER A 63 -5.60 -34.23 -11.69
CA SER A 63 -6.60 -33.30 -12.26
C SER A 63 -6.90 -32.08 -11.38
N LYS A 64 -6.03 -31.75 -10.43
CA LYS A 64 -6.06 -30.52 -9.62
C LYS A 64 -4.84 -29.67 -9.95
N ASN A 65 -5.07 -28.38 -10.15
CA ASN A 65 -3.99 -27.42 -10.31
C ASN A 65 -3.47 -27.03 -8.92
N VAL A 66 -2.21 -27.38 -8.63
CA VAL A 66 -1.52 -27.01 -7.40
C VAL A 66 -0.56 -25.88 -7.73
N SER A 67 -0.72 -24.76 -7.02
CA SER A 67 0.10 -23.57 -7.18
C SER A 67 0.80 -23.22 -5.87
N THR A 68 2.03 -22.74 -5.97
CA THR A 68 2.74 -22.07 -4.87
C THR A 68 3.42 -20.83 -5.41
N SER A 69 3.54 -19.79 -4.59
CA SER A 69 4.28 -18.59 -4.96
C SER A 69 5.19 -18.09 -3.85
N LEU A 70 6.22 -17.35 -4.24
CA LEU A 70 7.15 -16.68 -3.35
C LEU A 70 7.47 -15.30 -3.90
N THR A 71 7.38 -14.29 -3.03
CA THR A 71 7.86 -12.94 -3.35
C THR A 71 9.31 -12.81 -2.90
N VAL A 72 10.18 -12.34 -3.79
CA VAL A 72 11.59 -12.11 -3.51
C VAL A 72 11.99 -10.72 -4.00
N GLN A 73 12.95 -10.09 -3.31
CA GLN A 73 13.51 -8.81 -3.72
C GLN A 73 14.94 -9.01 -4.21
N THR A 74 15.24 -8.51 -5.41
CA THR A 74 16.61 -8.53 -5.94
C THR A 74 17.51 -7.63 -5.11
N ALA A 75 18.70 -8.12 -4.78
CA ALA A 75 19.63 -7.43 -3.90
C ALA A 75 20.15 -6.14 -4.53
N ALA A 76 20.34 -5.09 -3.72
CA ALA A 76 21.00 -3.85 -4.13
C ALA A 76 21.47 -3.09 -2.90
N GLU A 77 22.45 -2.20 -3.09
CA GLU A 77 22.70 -1.09 -2.19
C GLU A 77 21.83 0.09 -2.63
N VAL A 78 21.03 0.62 -1.72
CA VAL A 78 20.10 1.72 -2.01
C VAL A 78 20.47 2.96 -1.18
N TYR A 79 20.67 4.07 -1.87
CA TYR A 79 20.92 5.37 -1.26
C TYR A 79 19.74 6.30 -1.53
N ASN A 80 19.35 7.08 -0.54
CA ASN A 80 18.30 8.09 -0.63
C ASN A 80 18.92 9.45 -0.93
N GLY A 81 18.62 10.00 -2.10
CA GLY A 81 18.99 11.35 -2.50
C GLY A 81 17.83 12.33 -2.30
N THR A 82 18.12 13.50 -1.76
CA THR A 82 17.19 14.64 -1.72
C THR A 82 17.93 15.84 -2.28
N THR A 83 17.26 16.62 -3.14
CA THR A 83 17.83 17.87 -3.65
C THR A 83 16.73 18.88 -3.94
N ARG A 84 17.02 20.16 -3.76
CA ARG A 84 16.09 21.26 -4.03
C ARG A 84 16.55 22.05 -5.26
N ILE A 85 15.68 22.12 -6.26
CA ILE A 85 15.92 22.83 -7.52
C ILE A 85 15.18 24.16 -7.48
N THR A 86 15.92 25.26 -7.66
CA THR A 86 15.44 26.63 -7.44
C THR A 86 14.94 27.31 -8.71
N ASN A 87 15.41 26.89 -9.90
CA ASN A 87 15.00 27.43 -11.20
C ASN A 87 13.83 26.68 -11.85
N GLU A 88 13.28 25.66 -11.18
CA GLU A 88 12.11 24.91 -11.65
C GLU A 88 10.88 25.27 -10.82
N VAL A 89 9.74 25.44 -11.50
CA VAL A 89 8.45 25.70 -10.86
C VAL A 89 7.75 24.37 -10.64
N PHE A 90 7.22 24.17 -9.44
CA PHE A 90 6.47 22.96 -9.12
C PHE A 90 5.15 22.93 -9.91
N LYS A 91 4.87 21.77 -10.51
CA LYS A 91 3.63 21.46 -11.23
C LYS A 91 2.84 20.41 -10.47
N ASP A 92 1.53 20.53 -10.39
CA ASP A 92 0.69 19.57 -9.64
C ASP A 92 0.76 18.16 -10.25
N GLU A 93 0.98 18.08 -11.56
CA GLU A 93 1.16 16.83 -12.31
C GLU A 93 2.40 16.04 -11.83
N TYR A 94 3.38 16.68 -11.18
CA TYR A 94 4.53 16.00 -10.58
C TYR A 94 4.15 15.07 -9.42
N GLN A 95 2.95 15.17 -8.87
CA GLN A 95 2.46 14.26 -7.84
C GLN A 95 2.10 12.89 -8.42
N ASN A 96 1.77 12.82 -9.71
CA ASN A 96 1.42 11.59 -10.40
C ASN A 96 2.60 11.10 -11.26
N LYS A 97 3.25 10.00 -10.87
CA LYS A 97 4.40 9.44 -11.61
C LYS A 97 4.08 9.00 -13.04
N SER A 98 2.80 8.76 -13.32
CA SER A 98 2.34 8.36 -14.64
C SER A 98 2.09 9.55 -15.57
N SER A 99 2.06 10.78 -15.05
CA SER A 99 1.84 12.00 -15.84
C SER A 99 2.97 12.23 -16.84
N THR A 100 2.64 12.96 -17.90
CA THR A 100 3.62 13.34 -18.93
C THR A 100 4.68 14.25 -18.33
N GLU A 101 4.27 15.21 -17.50
CA GLU A 101 5.13 16.20 -16.85
C GLU A 101 6.14 15.54 -15.91
N PHE A 102 5.71 14.55 -15.10
CA PHE A 102 6.62 13.80 -14.24
C PHE A 102 7.62 13.01 -15.07
N LYS A 103 7.18 12.30 -16.11
CA LYS A 103 8.05 11.48 -16.97
C LYS A 103 9.07 12.32 -17.73
N GLU A 104 8.67 13.47 -18.23
CA GLU A 104 9.57 14.43 -18.88
C GLU A 104 10.60 15.00 -17.91
N PHE A 105 10.15 15.42 -16.72
CA PHE A 105 11.04 15.87 -15.66
C PHE A 105 12.02 14.78 -15.25
N GLU A 106 11.55 13.55 -15.04
CA GLU A 106 12.38 12.41 -14.67
C GLU A 106 13.45 12.13 -15.72
N LYS A 107 13.07 12.09 -17.00
CA LYS A 107 14.01 11.92 -18.11
C LYS A 107 15.05 13.05 -18.12
N LYS A 108 14.63 14.30 -17.99
CA LYS A 108 15.50 15.49 -17.98
C LYS A 108 16.48 15.45 -16.80
N PHE A 109 15.98 15.16 -15.60
CA PHE A 109 16.76 15.02 -14.37
C PHE A 109 17.83 13.93 -14.50
N ILE A 110 17.42 12.71 -14.84
CA ILE A 110 18.35 11.58 -14.94
C ILE A 110 19.42 11.83 -16.01
N MET A 111 19.05 12.37 -17.17
CA MET A 111 19.98 12.67 -18.26
C MET A 111 21.04 13.69 -17.83
N GLU A 112 20.61 14.77 -17.18
CA GLU A 112 21.50 15.84 -16.74
C GLU A 112 22.46 15.37 -15.63
N ILE A 113 21.97 14.67 -14.61
CA ILE A 113 22.86 14.17 -13.55
C ILE A 113 23.84 13.16 -14.14
N THR A 114 23.38 12.25 -15.01
CA THR A 114 24.24 11.23 -15.62
C THR A 114 25.39 11.85 -16.42
N LYS A 115 25.15 12.96 -17.12
CA LYS A 115 26.15 13.69 -17.91
C LYS A 115 27.34 14.17 -17.06
N HIS A 116 27.11 14.51 -15.79
CA HIS A 116 28.11 15.10 -14.90
C HIS A 116 28.68 14.11 -13.87
N LEU A 117 28.29 12.83 -13.91
CA LEU A 117 28.85 11.80 -13.03
C LEU A 117 30.35 11.54 -13.36
N PRO A 118 31.18 11.12 -12.39
CA PRO A 118 32.55 10.69 -12.65
C PRO A 118 32.62 9.45 -13.57
N PRO A 119 33.71 9.24 -14.35
CA PRO A 119 33.82 8.15 -15.32
C PRO A 119 33.49 6.76 -14.75
N LYS A 120 34.02 6.43 -13.56
CA LYS A 120 33.78 5.16 -12.85
C LYS A 120 32.28 4.91 -12.61
N ILE A 121 31.52 5.94 -12.24
CA ILE A 121 30.08 5.84 -11.96
C ILE A 121 29.27 5.86 -13.27
N GLN A 122 29.71 6.60 -14.28
CA GLN A 122 29.11 6.57 -15.62
C GLN A 122 29.21 5.19 -16.27
N GLU A 123 30.35 4.51 -16.16
CA GLU A 123 30.52 3.14 -16.67
C GLU A 123 29.52 2.18 -16.02
N LEU A 124 29.35 2.26 -14.69
CA LEU A 124 28.35 1.47 -13.97
C LEU A 124 26.92 1.82 -14.40
N LYS A 125 26.62 3.10 -14.63
CA LYS A 125 25.31 3.55 -15.13
C LYS A 125 25.03 3.05 -16.55
N ASN A 126 26.02 3.05 -17.43
CA ASN A 126 25.93 2.58 -18.81
C ASN A 126 25.82 1.05 -18.87
N GLY A 127 26.56 0.34 -18.01
CA GLY A 127 26.41 -1.10 -17.79
C GLY A 127 25.14 -1.49 -17.02
N THR A 128 24.23 -0.54 -16.80
CA THR A 128 22.96 -0.65 -16.06
C THR A 128 23.08 -1.00 -14.57
N LYS A 129 24.29 -1.15 -14.02
CA LYS A 129 24.58 -1.50 -12.62
C LYS A 129 24.20 -0.42 -11.60
N ILE A 130 24.04 0.83 -12.06
CA ILE A 130 23.47 1.92 -11.30
C ILE A 130 22.17 2.37 -11.95
N ARG A 131 21.15 2.64 -11.13
CA ARG A 131 19.87 3.19 -11.57
C ARG A 131 19.49 4.36 -10.68
N ILE A 132 18.95 5.41 -11.30
CA ILE A 132 18.38 6.56 -10.59
C ILE A 132 16.87 6.42 -10.73
N VAL A 133 16.14 6.46 -9.62
CA VAL A 133 14.67 6.32 -9.60
C VAL A 133 14.10 7.50 -8.85
N ILE A 134 13.22 8.29 -9.47
CA ILE A 134 12.59 9.40 -8.75
C ILE A 134 11.45 8.85 -7.89
N ASN A 135 11.56 9.06 -6.58
CA ASN A 135 10.59 8.60 -5.61
C ASN A 135 9.41 9.54 -5.49
N SER A 136 9.65 10.86 -5.45
CA SER A 136 8.61 11.88 -5.43
C SER A 136 9.21 13.24 -5.73
N ILE A 137 8.39 14.15 -6.24
CA ILE A 137 8.72 15.57 -6.38
C ILE A 137 7.75 16.35 -5.48
N LYS A 138 8.26 17.26 -4.64
CA LYS A 138 7.46 18.01 -3.66
C LYS A 138 7.55 19.52 -3.88
N ASN A 139 6.56 20.24 -3.37
CA ASN A 139 6.49 21.70 -3.39
C ASN A 139 7.43 22.33 -2.33
N GLY A 140 7.90 23.56 -2.59
CA GLY A 140 8.90 24.27 -1.75
C GLY A 140 10.17 24.66 -2.51
N SER A 141 10.02 25.20 -3.73
CA SER A 141 10.92 24.92 -4.87
C SER A 141 10.91 23.43 -5.21
N VAL A 142 11.25 23.00 -6.41
CA VAL A 142 11.10 21.59 -6.80
C VAL A 142 12.05 20.72 -5.98
N ILE A 143 11.52 20.04 -4.95
CA ILE A 143 12.30 19.12 -4.10
C ILE A 143 12.18 17.72 -4.70
N VAL A 144 13.28 17.22 -5.25
CA VAL A 144 13.36 15.88 -5.84
C VAL A 144 13.87 14.92 -4.79
N ILE A 145 13.07 13.91 -4.48
CA ILE A 145 13.46 12.78 -3.64
C ILE A 145 13.65 11.59 -4.59
N PHE A 146 14.84 11.00 -4.60
CA PHE A 146 15.22 9.95 -5.53
C PHE A 146 16.04 8.86 -4.84
N LYS A 147 16.04 7.67 -5.42
CA LYS A 147 16.89 6.55 -5.01
C LYS A 147 18.01 6.34 -6.02
N ILE A 148 19.21 6.11 -5.50
CA ILE A 148 20.34 5.58 -6.26
C ILE A 148 20.40 4.10 -5.92
N VAL A 149 20.15 3.25 -6.91
CA VAL A 149 20.16 1.79 -6.77
C VAL A 149 21.42 1.26 -7.43
N LEU A 150 22.33 0.73 -6.62
CA LEU A 150 23.59 0.13 -7.03
C LEU A 150 23.49 -1.40 -6.88
N ASP A 151 23.81 -2.15 -7.93
CA ASP A 151 23.92 -3.61 -7.85
C ASP A 151 24.94 -4.00 -6.76
N VAL A 152 24.68 -5.08 -6.01
CA VAL A 152 25.62 -5.53 -4.97
C VAL A 152 26.92 -6.07 -5.57
N GLY A 153 28.01 -5.99 -4.81
CA GLY A 153 29.32 -6.48 -5.22
C GLY A 153 30.13 -5.51 -6.09
N GLN A 154 29.68 -4.25 -6.21
CA GLN A 154 30.49 -3.18 -6.78
C GLN A 154 31.42 -2.61 -5.73
N ASN A 155 32.67 -2.31 -6.10
CA ASN A 155 33.65 -1.72 -5.18
C ASN A 155 33.52 -0.18 -5.16
N ILE A 156 32.38 0.29 -4.67
CA ILE A 156 32.07 1.72 -4.51
C ILE A 156 31.66 1.97 -3.07
N THR A 157 32.29 2.94 -2.44
CA THR A 157 31.94 3.37 -1.07
C THR A 157 30.76 4.34 -1.06
N LYS A 158 30.09 4.45 0.09
CA LYS A 158 29.03 5.45 0.32
C LYS A 158 29.50 6.88 0.01
N SER A 159 30.72 7.25 0.44
CA SER A 159 31.27 8.58 0.18
C SER A 159 31.49 8.81 -1.31
N GLU A 160 32.02 7.83 -2.05
CA GLU A 160 32.17 7.94 -3.50
C GLU A 160 30.81 8.15 -4.19
N ILE A 161 29.75 7.46 -3.77
CA ILE A 161 28.39 7.69 -4.30
C ILE A 161 27.89 9.09 -3.93
N SER A 162 27.97 9.46 -2.66
CA SER A 162 27.49 10.76 -2.17
C SER A 162 28.18 11.92 -2.89
N ASP A 163 29.50 11.88 -2.98
CA ASP A 163 30.32 12.92 -3.62
C ASP A 163 30.03 12.98 -5.12
N ALA A 164 29.99 11.83 -5.81
CA ALA A 164 29.71 11.77 -7.24
C ALA A 164 28.37 12.41 -7.60
N PHE A 165 27.31 12.09 -6.86
CA PHE A 165 25.97 12.61 -7.15
C PHE A 165 25.80 14.06 -6.72
N THR A 166 26.40 14.47 -5.59
CA THR A 166 26.38 15.85 -5.13
C THR A 166 27.16 16.77 -6.08
N GLU A 167 28.32 16.32 -6.56
CA GLU A 167 29.10 17.07 -7.56
C GLU A 167 28.39 17.13 -8.91
N ALA A 168 27.78 16.03 -9.36
CA ALA A 168 27.01 16.01 -10.60
C ALA A 168 25.81 16.98 -10.56
N LEU A 169 25.11 17.06 -9.42
CA LEU A 169 24.06 18.03 -9.17
C LEU A 169 24.58 19.48 -9.18
N ASN A 170 25.72 19.72 -8.53
CA ASN A 170 26.36 21.03 -8.49
C ASN A 170 26.82 21.52 -9.88
N ARG A 171 27.33 20.62 -10.71
CA ARG A 171 27.82 20.93 -12.06
C ARG A 171 26.70 21.02 -13.10
N SER A 172 25.44 20.81 -12.69
CA SER A 172 24.31 20.88 -13.62
C SER A 172 24.23 22.26 -14.30
N THR A 173 24.11 22.21 -15.61
CA THR A 173 23.83 23.35 -16.49
C THR A 173 22.34 23.61 -16.68
N VAL A 174 21.51 22.64 -16.31
CA VAL A 174 20.05 22.67 -16.51
C VAL A 174 19.30 22.99 -15.22
N PHE A 175 19.80 22.52 -14.06
CA PHE A 175 19.16 22.70 -12.77
C PHE A 175 20.01 23.55 -11.83
N HIS A 176 19.41 24.59 -11.26
CA HIS A 176 20.03 25.40 -10.22
C HIS A 176 19.74 24.76 -8.86
N VAL A 177 20.68 23.95 -8.40
CA VAL A 177 20.54 23.16 -7.18
C VAL A 177 20.95 23.97 -5.95
N ASP A 178 20.09 23.94 -4.93
CA ASP A 178 20.42 24.41 -3.58
C ASP A 178 21.18 23.31 -2.83
N LEU A 179 22.50 23.39 -2.85
CA LEU A 179 23.39 22.41 -2.23
C LEU A 179 23.21 22.30 -0.72
N LYS A 180 22.74 23.35 -0.04
CA LYS A 180 22.49 23.29 1.41
C LYS A 180 21.34 22.34 1.75
N ASN A 181 20.41 22.17 0.80
CA ASN A 181 19.27 21.27 0.89
C ASN A 181 19.45 20.05 -0.02
N THR A 182 20.70 19.64 -0.25
CA THR A 182 21.04 18.44 -1.01
C THR A 182 21.76 17.44 -0.11
N SER A 183 21.30 16.20 -0.09
CA SER A 183 21.92 15.12 0.68
C SER A 183 21.76 13.77 0.00
N VAL A 184 22.73 12.88 0.26
CA VAL A 184 22.71 11.48 -0.15
C VAL A 184 22.99 10.64 1.09
N GLU A 185 22.04 9.81 1.48
CA GLU A 185 22.07 9.04 2.74
C GLU A 185 21.76 7.57 2.47
N ASP A 186 22.03 6.70 3.45
CA ASP A 186 21.68 5.29 3.33
C ASP A 186 20.15 5.14 3.38
N TRP A 187 19.59 4.32 2.49
CA TRP A 187 18.19 3.96 2.59
C TRP A 187 17.99 2.94 3.71
N ASN A 188 17.16 3.30 4.70
CA ASN A 188 16.75 2.33 5.71
C ASN A 188 15.80 1.28 5.10
N SER A 189 16.39 0.17 4.68
CA SER A 189 15.69 -0.98 4.08
C SER A 189 14.76 -1.72 5.06
N CYS A 190 14.92 -1.51 6.37
CA CYS A 190 14.07 -2.10 7.40
C CYS A 190 12.82 -1.28 7.72
N LYS A 191 12.59 -0.16 7.01
CA LYS A 191 11.27 0.47 6.99
C LYS A 191 10.23 -0.51 6.47
N ALA A 192 9.02 -0.46 7.04
CA ALA A 192 7.90 -1.30 6.60
C ALA A 192 7.73 -1.23 5.07
N GLY A 193 7.51 -2.38 4.44
CA GLY A 193 7.36 -2.48 2.98
C GLY A 193 8.64 -2.32 2.15
N SER A 194 9.82 -2.15 2.76
CA SER A 194 11.07 -1.88 2.03
C SER A 194 12.02 -3.07 1.87
N ASN A 195 11.71 -4.18 2.54
CA ASN A 195 12.47 -5.42 2.52
C ASN A 195 11.55 -6.61 2.25
N ASP A 196 12.12 -7.75 1.91
CA ASP A 196 11.41 -9.02 1.75
C ASP A 196 11.63 -9.98 2.94
N CYS A 197 12.03 -9.48 4.12
CA CYS A 197 12.16 -10.34 5.30
C CYS A 197 10.87 -11.13 5.55
N GLY A 198 11.01 -12.38 5.95
CA GLY A 198 9.87 -13.20 6.34
C GLY A 198 9.15 -12.57 7.54
N PRO A 199 7.84 -12.80 7.69
CA PRO A 199 7.03 -12.20 8.77
C PRO A 199 7.47 -12.64 10.18
N ASN A 200 8.30 -13.68 10.27
CA ASN A 200 8.87 -14.20 11.51
C ASN A 200 10.38 -13.96 11.59
N ALA A 201 10.87 -12.96 10.86
CA ALA A 201 12.25 -12.57 10.89
C ALA A 201 12.39 -11.14 11.38
N THR A 202 13.52 -10.87 12.01
CA THR A 202 13.98 -9.53 12.34
C THR A 202 14.77 -9.01 11.16
N CYS A 203 14.45 -7.78 10.72
CA CYS A 203 15.26 -7.04 9.75
C CYS A 203 16.32 -6.23 10.49
N THR A 204 17.57 -6.33 10.04
CA THR A 204 18.68 -5.52 10.54
C THR A 204 19.21 -4.66 9.40
N ALA A 205 19.19 -3.34 9.59
CA ALA A 205 19.73 -2.41 8.60
C ALA A 205 21.26 -2.44 8.65
N GLU A 206 21.90 -2.56 7.48
CA GLU A 206 23.35 -2.67 7.32
C GLU A 206 23.80 -1.63 6.30
N GLY A 207 23.86 -0.37 6.71
CA GLY A 207 24.12 0.75 5.79
C GLY A 207 23.05 0.83 4.70
N ALA A 208 23.46 0.80 3.44
CA ALA A 208 22.59 0.82 2.26
C ALA A 208 21.97 -0.56 1.91
N THR A 209 22.21 -1.60 2.73
CA THR A 209 21.64 -2.95 2.59
C THR A 209 20.98 -3.40 3.91
N TYR A 210 20.56 -4.65 3.98
CA TYR A 210 19.93 -5.25 5.16
C TYR A 210 20.10 -6.77 5.18
N SER A 211 20.06 -7.32 6.38
CA SER A 211 19.95 -8.76 6.63
C SER A 211 18.62 -9.09 7.28
N CYS A 212 18.18 -10.34 7.12
CA CYS A 212 17.03 -10.86 7.84
C CYS A 212 17.43 -12.10 8.61
N GLN A 213 16.92 -12.24 9.82
CA GLN A 213 17.19 -13.39 10.66
C GLN A 213 15.88 -13.92 11.24
N CYS A 214 15.62 -15.23 11.10
CA CYS A 214 14.46 -15.83 11.73
C CYS A 214 14.48 -15.61 13.25
N ASN A 215 13.33 -15.20 13.79
CA ASN A 215 13.13 -14.96 15.20
C ASN A 215 13.32 -16.27 15.99
N LYS A 216 13.68 -16.14 17.27
CA LYS A 216 13.83 -17.29 18.17
C LYS A 216 12.57 -18.17 18.15
N GLY A 217 12.75 -19.48 18.00
CA GLY A 217 11.66 -20.45 17.86
C GLY A 217 11.25 -20.75 16.41
N PHE A 218 11.86 -20.08 15.43
CA PHE A 218 11.72 -20.38 14.02
C PHE A 218 13.05 -20.84 13.44
N THR A 219 13.01 -21.90 12.62
CA THR A 219 14.15 -22.37 11.82
C THR A 219 14.05 -21.83 10.41
N ASP A 220 15.18 -21.35 9.92
CA ASP A 220 15.35 -20.95 8.54
C ASP A 220 15.35 -22.17 7.62
N THR A 221 14.49 -22.17 6.62
CA THR A 221 14.43 -23.23 5.60
C THR A 221 14.97 -22.80 4.24
N SER A 222 15.54 -21.60 4.18
CA SER A 222 16.18 -21.00 3.01
C SER A 222 17.62 -20.56 3.37
N PRO A 223 18.59 -21.50 3.47
CA PRO A 223 19.95 -21.18 3.90
C PRO A 223 20.67 -20.16 3.01
N GLN A 224 20.31 -20.11 1.71
CA GLN A 224 20.89 -19.15 0.75
C GLN A 224 20.32 -17.74 0.88
N PHE A 225 19.11 -17.60 1.44
CA PHE A 225 18.46 -16.31 1.67
C PHE A 225 17.88 -16.29 3.09
N PRO A 226 18.72 -15.99 4.09
CA PRO A 226 18.33 -16.11 5.48
C PRO A 226 17.16 -15.19 5.86
N GLY A 227 16.34 -15.63 6.82
CA GLY A 227 15.21 -14.89 7.36
C GLY A 227 14.03 -14.73 6.40
N ARG A 228 14.07 -15.28 5.19
CA ARG A 228 12.97 -15.18 4.19
C ARG A 228 11.90 -16.25 4.37
N VAL A 229 12.31 -17.44 4.79
CA VAL A 229 11.39 -18.58 5.00
C VAL A 229 11.61 -19.19 6.38
N CYS A 230 10.93 -18.59 7.37
CA CYS A 230 11.04 -18.96 8.78
C CYS A 230 9.88 -19.87 9.21
N ARG A 231 10.18 -21.15 9.47
CA ARG A 231 9.19 -22.14 9.93
C ARG A 231 9.31 -22.37 11.41
N GLN A 232 8.18 -22.45 12.11
CA GLN A 232 8.18 -22.70 13.55
C GLN A 232 8.79 -24.06 13.85
N ASN A 233 9.67 -24.13 14.84
CA ASN A 233 10.15 -25.40 15.37
C ASN A 233 8.96 -26.10 16.02
N GLN A 234 8.51 -27.22 15.45
CA GLN A 234 7.56 -28.07 16.14
C GLN A 234 8.20 -28.52 17.47
N PRO A 235 7.49 -28.48 18.61
CA PRO A 235 7.95 -29.20 19.78
C PRO A 235 8.13 -30.67 19.37
N PRO A 236 9.18 -31.36 19.83
CA PRO A 236 9.38 -32.75 19.47
C PRO A 236 8.11 -33.50 19.83
N GLN A 237 7.44 -34.08 18.82
CA GLN A 237 6.41 -35.07 19.08
C GLN A 237 7.08 -36.12 19.96
N HIS A 238 6.57 -36.31 21.17
CA HIS A 238 6.94 -37.44 22.00
C HIS A 238 6.63 -38.70 21.20
N THR A 239 7.63 -39.22 20.49
CA THR A 239 7.67 -40.61 20.06
C THR A 239 7.81 -41.43 21.34
N THR A 240 6.69 -41.72 21.99
CA THR A 240 6.63 -42.84 22.94
C THR A 240 6.99 -44.09 22.16
N THR A 241 8.23 -44.53 22.33
CA THR A 241 8.72 -45.80 21.84
C THR A 241 7.99 -46.89 22.63
N VAL A 242 6.99 -47.54 22.04
CA VAL A 242 6.41 -48.75 22.62
C VAL A 242 7.30 -49.92 22.20
N SER A 243 7.98 -50.52 23.17
CA SER A 243 8.71 -51.78 23.00
C SER A 243 7.75 -52.93 22.65
N PRO A 244 8.17 -53.90 21.81
CA PRO A 244 7.32 -55.02 21.43
C PRO A 244 7.21 -56.01 22.59
N LYS A 245 5.99 -56.22 23.10
CA LYS A 245 5.64 -57.45 23.81
C LYS A 245 4.59 -58.20 23.02
N THR A 246 5.03 -59.33 22.51
CA THR A 246 4.27 -60.47 21.99
C THR A 246 3.21 -60.88 23.00
N ASN A 247 1.97 -61.09 22.55
CA ASN A 247 1.27 -62.38 22.70
C ASN A 247 -0.10 -62.37 21.98
N THR A 248 -0.28 -63.45 21.23
CA THR A 248 -1.44 -63.95 20.50
C THR A 248 -2.68 -64.14 21.38
N THR A 249 -3.87 -63.74 20.90
CA THR A 249 -5.09 -64.59 20.76
C THR A 249 -6.31 -63.79 20.27
N GLY A 250 -6.99 -64.31 19.24
CA GLY A 250 -8.46 -64.41 19.15
C GLY A 250 -9.28 -63.17 18.75
N PHE A 251 -9.80 -63.18 17.51
CA PHE A 251 -10.92 -62.37 17.05
C PHE A 251 -12.23 -62.69 17.80
N THR A 252 -13.08 -61.67 18.06
CA THR A 252 -14.53 -61.62 17.70
C THR A 252 -15.26 -60.42 18.35
N GLY A 253 -15.94 -59.60 17.52
CA GLY A 253 -17.09 -58.71 17.86
C GLY A 253 -16.79 -57.55 18.85
N THR A 254 -17.31 -56.33 18.75
CA THR A 254 -18.51 -55.80 18.09
C THR A 254 -18.36 -54.27 18.15
N ALA A 255 -18.93 -53.53 17.19
CA ALA A 255 -18.93 -52.07 17.20
C ALA A 255 -19.59 -51.52 18.48
N SER A 256 -18.89 -50.62 19.17
CA SER A 256 -19.52 -49.72 20.15
C SER A 256 -18.94 -48.32 19.95
N ASN A 257 -19.81 -47.43 19.49
CA ASN A 257 -19.57 -46.01 19.33
C ASN A 257 -19.28 -45.37 20.68
N SER A 258 -18.01 -45.11 21.00
CA SER A 258 -17.67 -44.13 22.02
C SER A 258 -17.63 -42.75 21.35
N VAL A 259 -18.76 -42.04 21.41
CA VAL A 259 -18.81 -40.60 21.14
C VAL A 259 -17.93 -39.92 22.19
N PHE A 260 -16.72 -39.55 21.82
CA PHE A 260 -15.94 -38.57 22.57
C PHE A 260 -16.49 -37.19 22.23
N THR A 261 -17.43 -36.70 23.05
CA THR A 261 -17.77 -35.28 23.12
C THR A 261 -16.61 -34.57 23.82
N THR A 262 -15.55 -34.27 23.07
CA THR A 262 -14.64 -33.19 23.43
C THR A 262 -15.36 -31.89 23.13
N THR A 263 -16.00 -31.31 24.15
CA THR A 263 -16.30 -29.88 24.16
C THR A 263 -14.96 -29.16 24.11
N PHE A 264 -14.48 -28.87 22.90
CA PHE A 264 -13.49 -27.83 22.69
C PHE A 264 -14.18 -26.54 23.07
N THR A 265 -13.88 -26.03 24.26
CA THR A 265 -14.01 -24.58 24.50
C THR A 265 -13.13 -23.92 23.45
N SER A 266 -13.74 -23.41 22.39
CA SER A 266 -13.06 -22.63 21.37
C SER A 266 -12.30 -21.52 22.09
N ALA A 267 -10.99 -21.48 21.91
CA ALA A 267 -10.22 -20.32 22.34
C ALA A 267 -10.90 -19.07 21.73
N PRO A 268 -11.12 -18.00 22.50
CA PRO A 268 -11.74 -16.79 21.97
C PRO A 268 -10.90 -16.30 20.79
N CYS A 269 -11.57 -16.08 19.66
CA CYS A 269 -10.90 -15.63 18.45
C CYS A 269 -10.25 -14.26 18.70
N ARG A 270 -8.93 -14.21 18.45
CA ARG A 270 -8.11 -13.04 18.76
C ARG A 270 -8.26 -11.98 17.68
N THR A 271 -8.15 -10.73 18.08
CA THR A 271 -8.46 -9.54 17.28
C THR A 271 -7.57 -9.40 16.05
N VAL A 272 -8.21 -9.23 14.89
CA VAL A 272 -7.57 -8.74 13.65
C VAL A 272 -7.51 -7.21 13.75
N SER A 273 -6.45 -6.60 13.23
CA SER A 273 -6.34 -5.14 13.15
C SER A 273 -6.08 -4.73 11.71
N ILE A 274 -7.00 -3.96 11.13
CA ILE A 274 -6.95 -3.48 9.76
C ILE A 274 -6.30 -2.08 9.74
N GLU A 275 -5.41 -1.86 8.79
CA GLU A 275 -4.80 -0.57 8.49
C GLU A 275 -5.05 -0.22 7.03
N VAL A 276 -5.69 0.92 6.77
CA VAL A 276 -5.89 1.44 5.41
C VAL A 276 -4.65 2.21 4.99
N LEU A 277 -4.04 1.79 3.88
CA LEU A 277 -2.76 2.32 3.40
C LEU A 277 -2.96 3.44 2.38
N ASN A 278 -3.96 3.30 1.50
CA ASN A 278 -4.27 4.26 0.47
C ASN A 278 -5.72 4.15 0.00
N VAL A 279 -6.31 5.27 -0.43
CA VAL A 279 -7.68 5.35 -0.94
C VAL A 279 -7.70 6.25 -2.15
N THR A 280 -8.23 5.74 -3.25
CA THR A 280 -8.46 6.49 -4.50
C THR A 280 -9.96 6.51 -4.83
N GLY A 281 -10.33 7.04 -6.00
CA GLY A 281 -11.71 6.99 -6.47
C GLY A 281 -12.22 5.57 -6.75
N GLU A 282 -11.34 4.64 -7.14
CA GLU A 282 -11.75 3.32 -7.66
C GLU A 282 -11.05 2.15 -6.96
N GLU A 283 -10.11 2.44 -6.05
CA GLU A 283 -9.31 1.44 -5.36
C GLU A 283 -9.10 1.79 -3.87
N ILE A 284 -9.12 0.78 -3.01
CA ILE A 284 -8.75 0.87 -1.59
C ILE A 284 -7.65 -0.16 -1.31
N GLU A 285 -6.52 0.31 -0.80
CA GLU A 285 -5.39 -0.52 -0.38
C GLU A 285 -5.38 -0.61 1.15
N LEU A 286 -5.33 -1.84 1.65
CA LEU A 286 -5.31 -2.13 3.09
C LEU A 286 -4.34 -3.24 3.43
N SER A 287 -3.88 -3.24 4.67
CA SER A 287 -3.18 -4.35 5.30
C SER A 287 -3.86 -4.73 6.61
N TRP A 288 -3.58 -5.93 7.10
CA TRP A 288 -4.06 -6.35 8.41
C TRP A 288 -3.04 -7.20 9.13
N SER A 289 -3.06 -7.11 10.45
CA SER A 289 -2.25 -7.93 11.33
C SER A 289 -3.12 -8.86 12.16
N SER A 290 -2.60 -10.06 12.43
CA SER A 290 -3.22 -11.05 13.31
C SER A 290 -2.16 -11.74 14.15
N SER A 291 -2.56 -12.13 15.36
CA SER A 291 -1.70 -12.85 16.30
C SER A 291 -1.53 -14.35 15.99
N SER A 292 -2.31 -14.91 15.05
CA SER A 292 -2.25 -16.33 14.64
C SER A 292 -1.73 -16.51 13.21
N LYS A 293 -0.79 -17.45 13.01
CA LYS A 293 -0.15 -17.72 11.72
C LYS A 293 -0.72 -18.96 11.01
N GLY A 294 -0.81 -18.91 9.68
CA GLY A 294 -1.26 -20.01 8.82
C GLY A 294 -2.78 -20.12 8.65
N SER A 295 -3.54 -19.13 9.12
CA SER A 295 -4.98 -19.08 8.94
C SER A 295 -5.33 -18.33 7.66
N LEU A 296 -6.32 -18.83 6.95
CA LEU A 296 -6.98 -18.09 5.88
C LEU A 296 -7.77 -16.92 6.50
N TYR A 297 -7.83 -15.80 5.80
CA TYR A 297 -8.65 -14.65 6.11
C TYR A 297 -9.79 -14.56 5.11
N ASN A 298 -11.00 -14.37 5.61
CA ASN A 298 -12.16 -14.01 4.80
C ASN A 298 -12.24 -12.48 4.79
N ILE A 299 -12.11 -11.91 3.61
CA ILE A 299 -12.31 -10.49 3.35
C ILE A 299 -13.69 -10.34 2.74
N SER A 300 -14.52 -9.47 3.30
CA SER A 300 -15.80 -9.10 2.72
C SER A 300 -15.88 -7.60 2.51
N VAL A 301 -16.23 -7.20 1.30
CA VAL A 301 -16.48 -5.80 0.93
C VAL A 301 -17.97 -5.61 0.77
N ARG A 302 -18.52 -4.60 1.47
CA ARG A 302 -19.95 -4.32 1.50
C ARG A 302 -20.21 -2.83 1.28
N ASP A 303 -21.30 -2.48 0.61
CA ASP A 303 -21.83 -1.11 0.45
C ASP A 303 -23.27 -1.00 0.98
N GLY A 304 -23.61 -1.84 1.97
CA GLY A 304 -24.98 -2.14 2.39
C GLY A 304 -25.45 -3.51 1.89
N LYS A 305 -24.93 -3.97 0.74
CA LYS A 305 -25.02 -5.36 0.28
C LYS A 305 -23.63 -5.97 0.19
N GLU A 306 -23.51 -7.29 0.32
CA GLU A 306 -22.25 -7.98 0.09
C GLU A 306 -21.90 -7.96 -1.41
N ILE A 307 -20.79 -7.32 -1.76
CA ILE A 307 -20.33 -7.12 -3.13
C ILE A 307 -19.37 -8.24 -3.52
N HIS A 308 -18.36 -8.46 -2.68
CA HIS A 308 -17.29 -9.39 -2.94
C HIS A 308 -16.83 -10.04 -1.64
N THR A 309 -16.64 -11.35 -1.68
CA THR A 309 -15.95 -12.12 -0.64
C THR A 309 -14.83 -12.93 -1.25
N ARG A 310 -13.67 -12.89 -0.60
CA ARG A 310 -12.52 -13.72 -0.97
C ARG A 310 -11.80 -14.22 0.26
N THR A 311 -11.12 -15.34 0.08
CA THR A 311 -10.32 -15.97 1.11
C THR A 311 -8.84 -15.90 0.70
N THR A 312 -7.98 -15.40 1.58
CA THR A 312 -6.54 -15.27 1.30
C THR A 312 -5.68 -15.66 2.51
N ASN A 313 -4.45 -16.08 2.28
CA ASN A 313 -3.43 -16.22 3.32
C ASN A 313 -2.47 -15.01 3.37
N GLU A 314 -2.67 -14.04 2.48
CA GLU A 314 -1.98 -12.75 2.47
C GLU A 314 -2.45 -11.86 3.65
N THR A 315 -1.70 -10.81 3.94
CA THR A 315 -1.99 -9.83 5.01
C THR A 315 -2.17 -8.41 4.46
N GLU A 316 -2.34 -8.30 3.16
CA GLU A 316 -2.58 -7.06 2.43
C GLU A 316 -3.50 -7.35 1.24
N ASP A 317 -4.27 -6.36 0.82
CA ASP A 317 -5.12 -6.44 -0.36
C ASP A 317 -5.35 -5.08 -1.01
N VAL A 318 -5.64 -5.12 -2.30
CA VAL A 318 -6.10 -3.96 -3.06
C VAL A 318 -7.47 -4.30 -3.62
N ILE A 319 -8.49 -3.64 -3.09
CA ILE A 319 -9.86 -3.73 -3.59
C ILE A 319 -9.99 -2.74 -4.75
N LYS A 320 -10.37 -3.24 -5.92
CA LYS A 320 -10.47 -2.46 -7.17
C LYS A 320 -11.91 -2.40 -7.66
N ASP A 321 -12.11 -1.69 -8.76
CA ASP A 321 -13.40 -1.54 -9.45
C ASP A 321 -14.50 -0.95 -8.55
N LEU A 322 -14.08 -0.08 -7.62
CA LEU A 322 -14.97 0.62 -6.71
C LEU A 322 -15.57 1.87 -7.36
N LEU A 323 -16.72 2.30 -6.86
CA LEU A 323 -17.36 3.52 -7.32
C LEU A 323 -16.72 4.73 -6.63
N PRO A 324 -16.45 5.84 -7.36
CA PRO A 324 -15.98 7.08 -6.77
C PRO A 324 -16.95 7.69 -5.76
N GLY A 325 -16.36 8.18 -4.66
CA GLY A 325 -17.06 8.80 -3.54
C GLY A 325 -18.13 7.94 -2.91
N HIS A 326 -17.99 6.62 -2.91
CA HIS A 326 -18.92 5.67 -2.31
C HIS A 326 -18.36 5.13 -0.98
N VAL A 327 -19.23 4.80 -0.03
CA VAL A 327 -18.84 4.21 1.26
C VAL A 327 -18.80 2.69 1.15
N TYR A 328 -17.68 2.11 1.59
CA TYR A 328 -17.49 0.67 1.68
C TYR A 328 -17.12 0.27 3.11
N THR A 329 -17.76 -0.77 3.63
CA THR A 329 -17.35 -1.47 4.84
C THR A 329 -16.55 -2.69 4.46
N ILE A 330 -15.28 -2.71 4.86
CA ILE A 330 -14.34 -3.79 4.57
C ILE A 330 -14.13 -4.55 5.87
N SER A 331 -14.45 -5.84 5.85
CA SER A 331 -14.35 -6.71 7.02
C SER A 331 -13.32 -7.80 6.78
N VAL A 332 -12.44 -8.03 7.74
CA VAL A 332 -11.44 -9.10 7.73
C VAL A 332 -11.65 -9.99 8.95
N ALA A 333 -11.90 -11.26 8.69
CA ALA A 333 -12.06 -12.29 9.72
C ALA A 333 -11.12 -13.47 9.47
N LEU A 334 -10.68 -14.13 10.54
CA LEU A 334 -9.99 -15.42 10.44
C LEU A 334 -10.99 -16.52 10.05
N SER A 335 -10.72 -17.24 8.95
CA SER A 335 -11.61 -18.31 8.45
C SER A 335 -11.72 -19.52 9.41
N SER A 336 -10.78 -19.66 10.36
CA SER A 336 -10.74 -20.73 11.36
C SER A 336 -11.65 -20.46 12.58
N CYS A 337 -12.31 -19.31 12.64
CA CYS A 337 -13.13 -18.88 13.75
C CYS A 337 -14.62 -19.15 13.54
N ALA A 338 -15.25 -19.83 14.50
CA ALA A 338 -16.69 -20.14 14.47
C ALA A 338 -17.57 -18.94 14.87
N GLU A 339 -17.06 -18.01 15.69
CA GLU A 339 -17.69 -16.72 15.99
C GLU A 339 -17.06 -15.66 15.08
N ASN A 340 -17.81 -15.27 14.06
CA ASN A 340 -17.47 -14.22 13.11
C ASN A 340 -17.46 -12.85 13.81
N ASN A 341 -16.37 -12.50 14.51
CA ASN A 341 -16.13 -11.13 14.95
C ASN A 341 -15.09 -10.48 14.02
N PRO A 342 -15.47 -10.10 12.79
CA PRO A 342 -14.55 -9.46 11.85
C PRO A 342 -14.09 -8.12 12.40
N ALA A 343 -12.80 -7.81 12.21
CA ALA A 343 -12.39 -6.42 12.24
C ALA A 343 -13.00 -5.73 11.02
N SER A 344 -13.49 -4.51 11.18
CA SER A 344 -14.06 -3.74 10.08
C SER A 344 -13.53 -2.32 10.06
N VAL A 345 -13.39 -1.79 8.85
CA VAL A 345 -13.14 -0.37 8.60
C VAL A 345 -14.17 0.12 7.59
N THR A 346 -14.67 1.33 7.81
CA THR A 346 -15.60 2.00 6.90
C THR A 346 -14.85 3.12 6.21
N VAL A 347 -14.77 3.04 4.89
CA VAL A 347 -13.92 3.90 4.07
C VAL A 347 -14.74 4.47 2.93
N ARG A 348 -14.62 5.77 2.69
CA ARG A 348 -15.20 6.42 1.52
C ARG A 348 -14.12 6.60 0.45
N THR A 349 -14.37 6.11 -0.76
CA THR A 349 -13.48 6.37 -1.92
C THR A 349 -13.44 7.86 -2.25
N GLU A 350 -12.45 8.29 -3.03
CA GLU A 350 -12.34 9.71 -3.37
C GLU A 350 -13.49 10.19 -4.25
N SER A 351 -14.08 11.32 -3.88
CA SER A 351 -15.30 11.87 -4.49
C SER A 351 -15.04 12.99 -5.51
N ARG A 352 -13.77 13.36 -5.76
CA ARG A 352 -13.40 14.49 -6.62
C ARG A 352 -14.03 14.40 -8.01
N SER A 353 -13.96 13.23 -8.64
CA SER A 353 -14.51 12.99 -9.99
C SER A 353 -16.04 13.13 -10.06
N CYS A 354 -16.75 13.02 -8.94
CA CYS A 354 -18.19 13.25 -8.88
C CYS A 354 -18.55 14.74 -9.03
N PHE A 355 -17.75 15.62 -8.42
CA PHE A 355 -18.02 17.05 -8.38
C PHE A 355 -17.38 17.84 -9.54
N GLU A 356 -16.79 17.18 -10.53
CA GLU A 356 -16.30 17.82 -11.76
C GLU A 356 -17.31 17.77 -12.94
N ARG A 357 -18.32 16.89 -12.91
CA ARG A 357 -19.32 16.73 -13.99
C ARG A 357 -20.52 17.68 -13.90
N THR A 358 -20.83 18.49 -14.90
CA THR A 358 -22.00 19.41 -14.94
C THR A 358 -23.38 18.74 -14.83
N GLU A 359 -23.42 17.41 -14.71
CA GLU A 359 -24.61 16.56 -14.79
C GLU A 359 -24.83 15.70 -13.53
N PHE A 360 -24.26 16.09 -12.38
CA PHE A 360 -24.29 15.27 -11.15
C PHE A 360 -25.71 14.83 -10.74
N CYS A 361 -26.67 15.76 -10.83
CA CYS A 361 -28.07 15.49 -10.50
C CYS A 361 -28.89 14.81 -11.61
N LEU A 362 -28.28 14.49 -12.76
CA LEU A 362 -28.94 13.68 -13.78
C LEU A 362 -29.01 12.21 -13.35
N ALA A 363 -30.08 11.53 -13.76
CA ALA A 363 -30.33 10.12 -13.43
C ALA A 363 -29.21 9.17 -13.92
N GLN A 364 -28.47 9.56 -14.98
CA GLN A 364 -27.46 8.75 -15.66
C GLN A 364 -26.09 8.74 -14.97
N SER A 365 -25.84 9.64 -14.00
CA SER A 365 -24.59 9.66 -13.24
C SER A 365 -24.51 8.49 -12.26
N THR A 366 -23.47 7.67 -12.31
CA THR A 366 -23.31 6.48 -11.45
C THR A 366 -22.38 6.69 -10.25
N GLY A 367 -21.57 7.76 -10.24
CA GLY A 367 -20.65 8.09 -9.12
C GLY A 367 -21.34 8.87 -7.99
N CYS A 368 -20.90 8.65 -6.75
CA CYS A 368 -21.44 9.28 -5.53
C CYS A 368 -22.97 9.19 -5.41
N SER A 369 -23.54 8.03 -5.71
CA SER A 369 -24.99 7.83 -5.78
C SER A 369 -25.70 8.11 -4.45
N ASP A 370 -25.04 7.81 -3.33
CA ASP A 370 -25.51 8.05 -1.97
C ASP A 370 -25.58 9.54 -1.61
N LEU A 371 -24.80 10.40 -2.28
CA LEU A 371 -24.84 11.86 -2.08
C LEU A 371 -25.93 12.54 -2.91
N LYS A 372 -26.46 11.89 -3.95
CA LYS A 372 -27.48 12.52 -4.82
C LYS A 372 -28.71 12.93 -4.05
N GLY A 373 -29.17 12.09 -3.11
CA GLY A 373 -30.33 12.42 -2.27
C GLY A 373 -30.11 13.69 -1.44
N ILE A 374 -28.88 13.88 -0.94
CA ILE A 374 -28.49 15.00 -0.08
C ILE A 374 -28.30 16.29 -0.89
N VAL A 375 -27.62 16.19 -2.03
CA VAL A 375 -27.23 17.32 -2.87
C VAL A 375 -28.36 17.79 -3.78
N CYS A 376 -29.11 16.86 -4.39
CA CYS A 376 -30.03 17.22 -5.48
C CYS A 376 -31.46 17.50 -5.01
N SER A 377 -31.86 17.02 -3.83
CA SER A 377 -33.26 17.12 -3.38
C SER A 377 -33.57 18.51 -2.80
N ASN A 378 -33.02 18.85 -1.63
CA ASN A 378 -33.53 19.97 -0.82
C ASN A 378 -32.49 21.03 -0.45
N ASN A 379 -31.21 20.79 -0.74
CA ASN A 379 -30.13 21.70 -0.39
C ASN A 379 -29.48 22.30 -1.63
N GLU A 380 -28.99 23.51 -1.49
CA GLU A 380 -27.93 24.06 -2.30
C GLU A 380 -26.59 23.60 -1.73
N ALA A 381 -25.77 22.95 -2.56
CA ALA A 381 -24.58 22.25 -2.10
C ALA A 381 -23.30 22.82 -2.74
N PHE A 382 -22.29 23.05 -1.92
CA PHE A 382 -20.99 23.56 -2.35
C PHE A 382 -19.91 22.53 -1.98
N ALA A 383 -19.27 21.96 -2.99
CA ALA A 383 -18.13 21.08 -2.81
C ALA A 383 -16.90 21.92 -2.44
N CYS A 384 -16.35 21.63 -1.26
CA CYS A 384 -15.27 22.38 -0.66
C CYS A 384 -14.07 21.48 -0.43
N ARG A 385 -12.89 22.04 -0.62
CA ARG A 385 -11.61 21.42 -0.29
C ARG A 385 -10.77 22.39 0.50
N VAL A 386 -10.29 21.97 1.66
CA VAL A 386 -9.41 22.78 2.51
C VAL A 386 -8.22 21.97 2.99
N ARG A 387 -7.09 22.65 3.21
CA ARG A 387 -5.88 22.06 3.78
C ARG A 387 -5.75 22.47 5.25
N LEU A 388 -5.75 21.50 6.15
CA LEU A 388 -5.63 21.74 7.59
C LEU A 388 -4.15 21.76 7.98
N LYS A 389 -3.50 22.94 7.86
CA LYS A 389 -2.04 23.09 8.05
C LYS A 389 -1.50 22.63 9.40
N ASN A 390 -2.33 22.69 10.45
CA ASN A 390 -1.96 22.31 11.82
C ASN A 390 -2.27 20.84 12.13
N GLN A 391 -2.78 20.06 11.17
CA GLN A 391 -3.12 18.66 11.34
C GLN A 391 -2.14 17.75 10.60
N ILE A 392 -1.70 16.70 11.29
CA ILE A 392 -0.85 15.65 10.74
C ILE A 392 -1.74 14.48 10.36
N PHE A 393 -1.60 13.99 9.13
CA PHE A 393 -2.40 12.88 8.66
C PHE A 393 -1.96 11.57 9.32
N ASN A 394 -2.94 10.79 9.79
CA ASN A 394 -2.80 9.43 10.31
C ASN A 394 -3.77 8.53 9.53
N ASN A 395 -3.36 7.29 9.22
CA ASN A 395 -4.16 6.30 8.51
C ASN A 395 -5.51 6.00 9.17
N THR A 396 -5.66 6.25 10.48
CA THR A 396 -6.97 6.18 11.14
C THR A 396 -7.99 7.14 10.51
N LEU A 397 -7.56 8.27 9.95
CA LEU A 397 -8.41 9.25 9.27
C LEU A 397 -8.96 8.76 7.93
N TYR A 398 -8.61 7.56 7.46
CA TYR A 398 -9.35 6.91 6.37
C TYR A 398 -10.61 6.20 6.86
N ASN A 399 -10.63 5.76 8.13
CA ASN A 399 -11.76 5.04 8.71
C ASN A 399 -12.75 6.04 9.31
N SER A 400 -13.93 6.17 8.70
CA SER A 400 -14.99 7.09 9.15
C SER A 400 -15.50 6.78 10.55
N ASP A 401 -15.34 5.54 11.00
CA ASP A 401 -15.79 5.09 12.32
C ASP A 401 -14.71 5.29 13.41
N SER A 402 -13.53 5.79 13.03
CA SER A 402 -12.46 6.05 14.01
C SER A 402 -12.72 7.33 14.81
N GLU A 403 -12.33 7.30 16.09
CA GLU A 403 -12.42 8.47 16.98
C GLU A 403 -11.68 9.69 16.42
N SER A 404 -10.51 9.48 15.81
CA SER A 404 -9.72 10.54 15.16
C SER A 404 -10.48 11.19 13.99
N TYR A 405 -11.16 10.39 13.16
CA TYR A 405 -11.95 10.91 12.04
C TYR A 405 -13.16 11.70 12.54
N ILE A 406 -13.91 11.13 13.49
CA ILE A 406 -15.11 11.76 14.06
C ILE A 406 -14.74 13.09 14.70
N THR A 407 -13.74 13.10 15.58
CA THR A 407 -13.31 14.31 16.29
C THR A 407 -12.87 15.42 15.34
N LEU A 408 -12.07 15.08 14.32
CA LEU A 408 -11.58 16.09 13.37
C LEU A 408 -12.71 16.58 12.44
N SER A 409 -13.63 15.69 12.06
CA SER A 409 -14.79 16.03 11.24
C SER A 409 -15.77 16.94 11.99
N GLU A 410 -16.00 16.68 13.28
CA GLU A 410 -16.84 17.51 14.15
C GLU A 410 -16.21 18.87 14.40
N SER A 411 -14.89 18.93 14.64
CA SER A 411 -14.15 20.20 14.77
C SER A 411 -14.28 21.05 13.50
N LEU A 412 -14.03 20.44 12.33
CA LEU A 412 -14.15 21.12 11.04
C LEU A 412 -15.58 21.62 10.80
N ARG A 413 -16.58 20.78 11.08
CA ARG A 413 -18.00 21.13 10.97
C ARG A 413 -18.34 22.33 11.86
N ALA A 414 -17.96 22.29 13.14
CA ALA A 414 -18.23 23.36 14.09
C ALA A 414 -17.59 24.69 13.64
N GLU A 415 -16.30 24.68 13.29
CA GLU A 415 -15.57 25.89 12.91
C GLU A 415 -16.15 26.62 11.69
N VAL A 416 -16.59 25.85 10.69
CA VAL A 416 -17.12 26.43 9.45
C VAL A 416 -18.60 26.80 9.61
N VAL A 417 -19.42 25.96 10.25
CA VAL A 417 -20.84 26.28 10.49
C VAL A 417 -20.98 27.51 11.39
N GLU A 418 -20.20 27.61 12.47
CA GLU A 418 -20.20 28.79 13.35
C GLU A 418 -19.83 30.07 12.59
N ALA A 419 -18.77 30.01 11.78
CA ALA A 419 -18.32 31.17 11.01
C ALA A 419 -19.32 31.56 9.91
N MET A 420 -19.90 30.59 9.21
CA MET A 420 -20.93 30.85 8.19
C MET A 420 -22.21 31.38 8.81
N HIS A 421 -22.58 30.92 10.01
CA HIS A 421 -23.71 31.44 10.74
C HIS A 421 -23.54 32.91 11.13
N ALA A 422 -22.32 33.33 11.46
CA ALA A 422 -22.01 34.73 11.74
C ALA A 422 -22.11 35.62 10.49
N GLU A 423 -21.72 35.09 9.31
CA GLU A 423 -21.77 35.82 8.03
C GLU A 423 -23.21 35.88 7.47
N LEU A 424 -23.95 34.78 7.55
CA LEU A 424 -25.26 34.67 6.92
C LEU A 424 -26.41 34.99 7.89
N GLY A 425 -26.24 34.88 9.20
CA GLY A 425 -27.30 35.15 10.18
C GLY A 425 -28.33 34.03 10.27
N ASN A 426 -28.17 33.18 11.30
CA ASN A 426 -29.08 32.11 11.72
C ASN A 426 -29.60 31.17 10.61
N THR A 427 -28.73 30.84 9.65
CA THR A 427 -29.00 29.88 8.58
C THR A 427 -28.84 28.44 9.07
N HIS A 428 -29.73 27.54 8.65
CA HIS A 428 -29.67 26.10 8.98
C HIS A 428 -28.65 25.36 8.10
N SER A 429 -27.46 25.94 7.94
CA SER A 429 -26.38 25.37 7.15
C SER A 429 -25.69 24.22 7.87
N ASP A 430 -25.29 23.20 7.13
CA ASP A 430 -24.55 22.07 7.65
C ASP A 430 -23.38 21.67 6.74
N ILE A 431 -22.50 20.80 7.24
CA ILE A 431 -21.38 20.26 6.50
C ILE A 431 -21.37 18.75 6.58
N LEU A 432 -21.24 18.12 5.42
CA LEU A 432 -20.97 16.70 5.28
C LEU A 432 -19.52 16.49 4.86
N VAL A 433 -18.69 16.01 5.80
CA VAL A 433 -17.31 15.63 5.49
C VAL A 433 -17.31 14.40 4.60
N LEU A 434 -16.68 14.51 3.43
CA LEU A 434 -16.58 13.43 2.45
C LEU A 434 -15.33 12.59 2.68
N GLY A 435 -14.23 13.20 3.11
CA GLY A 435 -12.99 12.46 3.34
C GLY A 435 -11.87 13.34 3.86
N LEU A 436 -10.95 12.71 4.59
CA LEU A 436 -9.72 13.29 5.10
C LEU A 436 -8.55 12.56 4.45
N ARG A 437 -7.58 13.30 3.90
CA ARG A 437 -6.52 12.73 3.05
C ARG A 437 -5.12 13.22 3.40
N PRO A 438 -4.07 12.46 3.05
CA PRO A 438 -2.69 12.86 3.26
C PRO A 438 -2.31 14.16 2.53
N GLY A 439 -1.39 14.94 3.12
CA GLY A 439 -0.96 16.25 2.58
C GLY A 439 -1.26 17.45 3.48
N SER A 440 -0.86 17.40 4.77
CA SER A 440 -1.36 18.29 5.85
C SER A 440 -2.89 18.27 5.92
N VAL A 441 -3.43 17.09 6.23
CA VAL A 441 -4.86 16.70 6.19
C VAL A 441 -5.70 17.55 5.24
N ILE A 442 -5.90 17.04 4.02
CA ILE A 442 -6.81 17.65 3.06
C ILE A 442 -8.22 17.15 3.38
N ALA A 443 -9.13 18.05 3.73
CA ALA A 443 -10.53 17.73 3.96
C ALA A 443 -11.36 18.09 2.73
N ASP A 444 -12.05 17.09 2.16
CA ASP A 444 -13.14 17.31 1.21
C ASP A 444 -14.47 17.25 1.97
N PHE A 445 -15.35 18.22 1.75
CA PHE A 445 -16.67 18.25 2.36
C PHE A 445 -17.70 18.96 1.47
N LEU A 446 -18.98 18.71 1.74
CA LEU A 446 -20.09 19.47 1.16
C LEU A 446 -20.61 20.46 2.19
N PHE A 447 -20.64 21.73 1.86
CA PHE A 447 -21.45 22.72 2.59
C PHE A 447 -22.87 22.67 2.03
N LEU A 448 -23.86 22.51 2.91
CA LEU A 448 -25.26 22.31 2.58
C LEU A 448 -26.07 23.48 3.15
N LEU A 449 -26.86 24.13 2.30
CA LEU A 449 -27.78 25.18 2.70
C LEU A 449 -29.20 24.83 2.21
N PRO A 450 -30.25 24.89 3.04
CA PRO A 450 -31.60 24.62 2.59
C PRO A 450 -32.06 25.60 1.49
N LYS A 451 -32.63 25.11 0.39
CA LYS A 451 -33.09 25.95 -0.74
C LYS A 451 -34.21 26.94 -0.38
N GLU A 452 -34.89 26.73 0.74
CA GLU A 452 -35.96 27.60 1.25
C GLU A 452 -35.42 28.95 1.76
N GLU A 453 -34.12 29.04 2.04
CA GLU A 453 -33.43 30.28 2.40
C GLU A 453 -32.96 31.00 1.11
N ALA A 454 -33.89 31.65 0.39
CA ALA A 454 -33.61 32.33 -0.88
C ALA A 454 -32.50 33.39 -0.73
N ARG A 455 -31.28 33.05 -1.15
CA ARG A 455 -30.10 33.93 -1.21
C ARG A 455 -29.38 33.73 -2.53
N ASP A 456 -28.61 34.73 -2.95
CA ASP A 456 -27.82 34.63 -4.18
C ASP A 456 -26.69 33.60 -4.01
N VAL A 457 -26.64 32.64 -4.94
CA VAL A 457 -25.64 31.55 -5.00
C VAL A 457 -24.21 32.09 -5.02
N GLY A 458 -23.99 33.20 -5.74
CA GLY A 458 -22.69 33.86 -5.87
C GLY A 458 -22.25 34.51 -4.56
N ASP A 459 -23.18 35.12 -3.83
CA ASP A 459 -22.93 35.70 -2.52
C ASP A 459 -22.56 34.61 -1.50
N ILE A 460 -23.32 33.51 -1.42
CA ILE A 460 -23.02 32.39 -0.51
C ILE A 460 -21.63 31.82 -0.78
N LYS A 461 -21.30 31.58 -2.05
CA LYS A 461 -19.98 31.08 -2.45
C LYS A 461 -18.85 32.02 -2.03
N THR A 462 -19.08 33.33 -2.11
CA THR A 462 -18.11 34.36 -1.74
C THR A 462 -17.88 34.38 -0.23
N HIS A 463 -18.95 34.39 0.57
CA HIS A 463 -18.85 34.30 2.03
C HIS A 463 -18.16 33.00 2.46
N LEU A 464 -18.54 31.86 1.88
CA LEU A 464 -17.93 30.57 2.17
C LEU A 464 -16.44 30.56 1.84
N SER A 465 -16.04 31.07 0.67
CA SER A 465 -14.62 31.17 0.29
C SER A 465 -13.83 32.05 1.25
N ASN A 466 -14.42 33.15 1.74
CA ASN A 466 -13.78 34.03 2.71
C ASN A 466 -13.64 33.37 4.08
N VAL A 467 -14.67 32.67 4.57
CA VAL A 467 -14.64 31.91 5.82
C VAL A 467 -13.55 30.84 5.77
N LEU A 468 -13.53 30.02 4.72
CA LEU A 468 -12.53 28.96 4.59
C LEU A 468 -11.11 29.51 4.49
N ARG A 469 -10.92 30.61 3.76
CA ARG A 469 -9.61 31.28 3.67
C ARG A 469 -9.17 31.89 4.99
N SER A 470 -10.11 32.44 5.77
CA SER A 470 -9.84 33.01 7.09
C SER A 470 -9.43 31.92 8.09
N LYS A 471 -10.16 30.80 8.12
CA LYS A 471 -9.93 29.71 9.08
C LYS A 471 -8.73 28.83 8.70
N PHE A 472 -8.54 28.52 7.41
CA PHE A 472 -7.59 27.50 6.96
C PHE A 472 -6.50 28.02 6.02
N GLY A 473 -6.56 29.29 5.61
CA GLY A 473 -5.58 29.94 4.73
C GLY A 473 -5.91 29.83 3.24
N SER A 474 -5.01 30.36 2.40
CA SER A 474 -5.25 30.60 0.96
C SER A 474 -5.35 29.37 0.04
N GLN A 475 -5.33 28.13 0.56
CA GLN A 475 -5.41 26.89 -0.22
C GLN A 475 -6.78 26.21 -0.05
N SER A 476 -7.84 27.00 -0.11
CA SER A 476 -9.24 26.53 -0.07
C SER A 476 -9.87 26.65 -1.46
N GLU A 477 -10.40 25.55 -1.99
CA GLU A 477 -11.16 25.54 -3.24
C GLU A 477 -12.65 25.35 -2.93
N VAL A 478 -13.51 26.17 -3.55
CA VAL A 478 -14.97 26.07 -3.44
C VAL A 478 -15.57 25.95 -4.83
N GLN A 479 -16.20 24.81 -5.10
CA GLN A 479 -16.97 24.54 -6.30
C GLN A 479 -18.46 24.52 -5.96
N SER A 480 -19.24 25.37 -6.63
CA SER A 480 -20.70 25.43 -6.53
C SER A 480 -21.31 24.47 -7.55
N LYS A 481 -22.29 23.65 -7.16
CA LYS A 481 -22.99 22.74 -8.06
C LYS A 481 -24.50 22.74 -7.92
#